data_AF-A0A3D2LGI9-F1
#
_entry.id   AF-A0A3D2LGI9-F1
#
_cell.length_a   1.000
_cell.length_b   1.000
_cell.length_c   1.000
_cell.angle_alpha   90.00
_cell.angle_beta   90.00
_cell.angle_gamma   90.00
#
_symmetry.space_group_name_H-M   'P 1'
#
loop_
_entity.id
_entity.type
_entity.pdbx_description
1 polymer ?
#
loop_
_entity_poly.entity_id
_entity_poly.type
_entity_poly.pdbx_seq_one_letter_code
_entity_poly.pdbx_strand_id
1 'polypeptide(L)'
;SPSAFALANETPADTARHILNFEDVELSALIADVSTVTGYTFVVHPEARTKRITVSSTTPLTRQQVFDVFLSSLRVHGFTAIPAGKATYRIVPEQSAVGEAG
;
A
#
# COMPACT_ATOMS: atom_id res chain seq x y z
N SER A 1 -31.77 -27.68 -17.84
CA SER A 1 -30.82 -26.57 -17.66
C SER A 1 -31.58 -25.34 -17.23
N PRO A 2 -31.20 -24.71 -16.11
CA PRO A 2 -30.51 -23.43 -16.22
C PRO A 2 -29.26 -23.36 -15.32
N SER A 3 -28.37 -22.48 -15.76
CA SER A 3 -26.96 -22.39 -15.42
C SER A 3 -26.69 -21.99 -13.96
N ALA A 4 -25.92 -22.84 -13.27
CA ALA A 4 -25.22 -22.51 -12.04
C ALA A 4 -23.93 -21.75 -12.40
N PHE A 5 -24.03 -20.44 -12.67
CA PHE A 5 -22.85 -19.58 -12.63
C PHE A 5 -22.59 -19.21 -11.17
N ALA A 6 -21.56 -19.87 -10.65
CA ALA A 6 -20.82 -19.62 -9.44
C ALA A 6 -21.09 -18.26 -8.75
N LEU A 7 -21.72 -18.35 -7.58
CA LEU A 7 -21.55 -17.39 -6.49
C LEU A 7 -20.08 -17.48 -6.02
N ALA A 8 -19.17 -16.83 -6.75
CA ALA A 8 -17.79 -16.70 -6.34
C ALA A 8 -17.68 -15.66 -5.22
N ASN A 9 -17.99 -16.10 -4.01
CA ASN A 9 -17.26 -15.78 -2.80
C ASN A 9 -16.88 -14.28 -2.60
N GLU A 10 -17.87 -13.39 -2.61
CA GLU A 10 -17.71 -12.03 -2.09
C GLU A 10 -17.62 -12.10 -0.56
N THR A 11 -16.41 -12.35 -0.06
CA THR A 11 -16.09 -12.29 1.36
C THR A 11 -16.43 -10.87 1.85
N PRO A 12 -17.35 -10.69 2.82
CA PRO A 12 -17.66 -9.38 3.38
C PRO A 12 -16.53 -8.96 4.33
N ALA A 13 -15.37 -8.62 3.76
CA ALA A 13 -14.26 -8.07 4.50
C ALA A 13 -14.01 -6.66 3.98
N ASP A 14 -14.57 -5.71 4.73
CA ASP A 14 -14.24 -4.28 4.73
C ASP A 14 -15.21 -3.32 4.01
N THR A 15 -16.31 -3.00 4.70
CA THR A 15 -17.26 -1.93 4.31
C THR A 15 -16.66 -0.51 4.45
N ALA A 16 -15.44 -0.37 4.98
CA ALA A 16 -14.75 0.90 5.12
C ALA A 16 -14.20 1.34 3.75
N ARG A 17 -14.90 2.29 3.13
CA ARG A 17 -14.59 2.85 1.83
C ARG A 17 -13.79 4.13 2.01
N HIS A 18 -12.51 4.09 1.71
CA HIS A 18 -11.59 5.22 1.84
C HIS A 18 -11.31 5.85 0.49
N ILE A 19 -11.42 7.17 0.42
CA ILE A 19 -10.93 7.95 -0.73
C ILE A 19 -9.56 8.47 -0.34
N LEU A 20 -8.54 8.09 -1.12
CA LEU A 20 -7.19 8.61 -0.95
C LEU A 20 -7.05 9.85 -1.84
N ASN A 21 -6.74 11.00 -1.23
CA ASN A 21 -6.39 12.20 -1.97
C ASN A 21 -5.21 12.88 -1.30
N PHE A 22 -4.03 12.55 -1.79
CA PHE A 22 -2.74 13.09 -1.36
C PHE A 22 -2.08 13.77 -2.54
N GLU A 23 -1.68 15.03 -2.37
CA GLU A 23 -1.04 15.83 -3.40
C GLU A 23 0.22 16.48 -2.84
N ASP A 24 1.36 16.22 -3.51
CA ASP A 24 2.68 16.72 -3.10
C ASP A 24 3.03 16.45 -1.62
N VAL A 25 2.56 15.33 -1.07
CA VAL A 25 2.81 14.98 0.33
C VAL A 25 4.13 14.23 0.47
N GLU A 26 4.77 14.36 1.62
CA GLU A 26 5.89 13.50 1.98
C GLU A 26 5.42 12.05 2.09
N LEU A 27 6.19 11.11 1.53
CA LEU A 27 5.90 9.68 1.59
C LEU A 27 5.80 9.19 3.05
N SER A 28 6.54 9.80 3.98
CA SER A 28 6.41 9.53 5.41
C SER A 28 4.99 9.80 5.95
N ALA A 29 4.31 10.85 5.47
CA ALA A 29 2.94 11.19 5.85
C ALA A 29 1.94 10.17 5.28
N LEU A 30 2.10 9.77 4.01
CA LEU A 30 1.26 8.71 3.43
C LEU A 30 1.44 7.39 4.18
N ILE A 31 2.68 7.03 4.53
CA ILE A 31 2.98 5.80 5.26
C ILE A 31 2.27 5.79 6.62
N ALA A 32 2.24 6.92 7.33
CA ALA A 32 1.56 7.02 8.62
C ALA A 32 0.03 6.86 8.48
N ASP A 33 -0.56 7.43 7.43
CA ASP A 33 -1.99 7.28 7.13
C ASP A 33 -2.32 5.82 6.78
N VAL A 34 -1.57 5.22 5.84
CA VAL A 34 -1.74 3.83 5.44
C VAL A 34 -1.52 2.88 6.62
N SER A 35 -0.57 3.16 7.51
CA SER A 35 -0.36 2.42 8.76
C SER A 35 -1.59 2.45 9.66
N THR A 36 -2.21 3.62 9.81
CA THR A 36 -3.42 3.80 10.62
C THR A 36 -4.62 3.06 10.02
N VAL A 37 -4.76 3.10 8.69
CA VAL A 37 -5.87 2.45 7.96
C VAL A 37 -5.71 0.93 7.93
N THR A 38 -4.50 0.42 7.67
CA THR A 38 -4.23 -1.02 7.48
C THR A 38 -3.88 -1.75 8.78
N GLY A 39 -3.37 -1.03 9.79
CA GLY A 39 -2.81 -1.60 11.00
C GLY A 39 -1.40 -2.18 10.83
N TYR A 40 -0.75 -1.96 9.68
CA TYR A 40 0.60 -2.43 9.43
C TYR A 40 1.66 -1.47 9.99
N THR A 41 2.77 -2.02 10.43
CA THR A 41 3.93 -1.25 10.88
C THR A 41 4.91 -1.09 9.73
N PHE A 42 5.39 0.14 9.49
CA PHE A 42 6.35 0.43 8.42
C PHE A 42 7.66 0.98 8.97
N VAL A 43 8.76 0.41 8.52
CA VAL A 43 10.12 0.90 8.79
C VAL A 43 10.64 1.57 7.52
N VAL A 44 10.86 2.88 7.57
CA VAL A 44 11.08 3.70 6.38
C VAL A 44 12.55 4.13 6.27
N HIS A 45 13.20 3.82 5.14
CA HIS A 45 14.54 4.31 4.83
C HIS A 45 14.58 5.85 4.75
N PRO A 46 15.65 6.54 5.19
CA PRO A 46 15.73 8.01 5.15
C PRO A 46 15.48 8.60 3.76
N GLU A 47 15.90 7.91 2.70
CA GLU A 47 15.66 8.35 1.32
C GLU A 47 14.18 8.33 0.93
N ALA A 48 13.40 7.40 1.47
CA ALA A 48 11.96 7.33 1.24
C ALA A 48 11.24 8.47 1.99
N ARG A 49 11.71 8.86 3.19
CA ARG A 49 11.01 9.83 4.05
C ARG A 49 10.79 11.21 3.42
N THR A 50 11.74 11.66 2.60
CA THR A 50 11.76 13.02 2.01
C THR A 50 11.15 13.08 0.60
N LYS A 51 10.75 11.93 0.05
CA LYS A 51 10.19 11.86 -1.30
C LYS A 51 8.76 12.35 -1.29
N ARG A 52 8.45 13.21 -2.25
CA ARG A 52 7.08 13.67 -2.47
C ARG A 52 6.36 12.76 -3.43
N ILE A 53 5.12 12.48 -3.10
CA ILE A 53 4.26 11.58 -3.85
C ILE A 53 2.87 12.20 -3.98
N THR A 54 2.20 11.84 -5.05
CA THR A 54 0.82 12.24 -5.32
C THR A 54 0.03 10.97 -5.57
N VAL A 55 -1.02 10.76 -4.78
CA VAL A 55 -1.90 9.59 -4.87
C VAL A 55 -3.33 10.10 -4.79
N SER A 56 -4.06 9.97 -5.88
CA SER A 56 -5.48 10.32 -5.94
C SER A 56 -6.28 9.12 -6.42
N SER A 57 -7.34 8.79 -5.70
CA SER A 57 -8.31 7.75 -6.07
C SER A 57 -9.68 8.37 -6.29
N THR A 58 -10.28 8.10 -7.45
CA THR A 58 -11.67 8.48 -7.74
C THR A 58 -12.69 7.48 -7.21
N THR A 59 -12.23 6.29 -6.81
CA THR A 59 -13.07 5.16 -6.41
C THR A 59 -12.87 4.89 -4.92
N PRO A 60 -13.92 4.58 -4.15
CA PRO A 60 -13.76 4.16 -2.77
C PRO A 60 -12.95 2.85 -2.69
N LEU A 61 -11.85 2.87 -1.95
CA LEU A 61 -10.94 1.74 -1.78
C LEU A 61 -11.16 1.07 -0.42
N THR A 62 -11.08 -0.25 -0.39
CA THR A 62 -11.02 -1.04 0.86
C THR A 62 -9.61 -1.01 1.44
N ARG A 63 -9.43 -1.38 2.71
CA ARG A 63 -8.10 -1.47 3.36
C ARG A 63 -7.05 -2.23 2.51
N GLN A 64 -7.46 -3.33 1.88
CA GLN A 64 -6.56 -4.09 1.00
C GLN A 64 -6.20 -3.32 -0.28
N GLN A 65 -7.16 -2.62 -0.89
CA GLN A 65 -6.90 -1.82 -2.08
C GLN A 65 -6.06 -0.58 -1.77
N VAL A 66 -6.26 0.05 -0.61
CA VAL A 66 -5.40 1.15 -0.13
C VAL A 66 -3.95 0.69 -0.06
N PHE A 67 -3.70 -0.51 0.49
CA PHE A 67 -2.37 -1.09 0.55
C PHE A 67 -1.78 -1.37 -0.84
N ASP A 68 -2.59 -1.91 -1.77
CA ASP A 68 -2.14 -2.19 -3.14
C ASP A 68 -1.77 -0.93 -3.93
N VAL A 69 -2.58 0.13 -3.82
CA VAL A 69 -2.29 1.45 -4.39
C VAL A 69 -1.03 2.05 -3.78
N PHE A 70 -0.85 1.90 -2.47
CA PHE A 70 0.36 2.33 -1.77
C PHE A 70 1.62 1.63 -2.33
N LEU A 71 1.59 0.30 -2.49
CA LEU A 71 2.71 -0.46 -3.08
C LEU A 71 3.00 -0.02 -4.53
N SER A 72 1.96 0.23 -5.31
CA SER A 72 2.08 0.72 -6.69
C SER A 72 2.73 2.11 -6.73
N SER A 73 2.31 3.01 -5.83
CA SER A 73 2.90 4.35 -5.69
C SER A 73 4.39 4.27 -5.33
N LEU A 74 4.76 3.42 -4.36
CA LEU A 74 6.17 3.22 -4.01
C LEU A 74 7.02 2.84 -5.24
N ARG A 75 6.53 1.90 -6.05
CA ARG A 75 7.25 1.40 -7.23
C ARG A 75 7.46 2.48 -8.28
N VAL A 76 6.47 3.35 -8.51
CA VAL A 76 6.62 4.51 -9.43
C VAL A 76 7.76 5.43 -8.99
N HIS A 77 7.99 5.56 -7.68
CA HIS A 77 9.06 6.37 -7.11
C HIS A 77 10.37 5.61 -6.87
N GLY A 78 10.48 4.34 -7.28
CA GLY A 78 11.68 3.50 -7.13
C GLY A 78 11.87 2.91 -5.73
N PHE A 79 10.79 2.79 -4.96
CA PHE A 79 10.77 2.16 -3.64
C PHE A 79 9.94 0.87 -3.66
N THR A 80 10.19 0.02 -2.68
CA THR A 80 9.43 -1.19 -2.46
C THR A 80 9.25 -1.47 -0.97
N ALA A 81 8.18 -2.18 -0.63
CA ALA A 81 7.91 -2.64 0.73
C ALA A 81 8.28 -4.12 0.85
N ILE A 82 9.25 -4.44 1.70
CA ILE A 82 9.69 -5.82 1.96
C ILE A 82 9.14 -6.26 3.31
N PRO A 83 8.53 -7.46 3.43
CA PRO A 83 8.09 -7.98 4.72
C PRO A 83 9.28 -8.17 5.66
N ALA A 84 9.20 -7.59 6.86
CA ALA A 84 10.25 -7.62 7.88
C ALA A 84 9.80 -8.28 9.20
N GLY A 85 8.59 -8.84 9.22
CA GLY A 85 8.01 -9.50 10.40
C GLY A 85 6.52 -9.71 10.26
N LYS A 86 5.84 -10.06 11.37
CA LYS A 86 4.38 -10.16 11.39
C LYS A 86 3.76 -8.77 11.25
N ALA A 87 3.06 -8.52 10.15
CA ALA A 87 2.40 -7.25 9.86
C ALA A 87 3.38 -6.04 9.83
N THR A 88 4.66 -6.30 9.59
CA THR A 88 5.71 -5.28 9.53
C THR A 88 6.36 -5.29 8.15
N TYR A 89 6.50 -4.12 7.54
CA TYR A 89 7.13 -3.92 6.24
C TYR A 89 8.27 -2.90 6.34
N ARG A 90 9.35 -3.12 5.58
CA ARG A 90 10.46 -2.18 5.41
C ARG A 90 10.34 -1.52 4.04
N ILE A 91 10.24 -0.20 4.01
CA ILE A 91 10.25 0.60 2.79
C ILE A 91 11.70 0.93 2.46
N VAL A 92 12.20 0.36 1.38
CA VAL A 92 13.58 0.52 0.92
C VAL A 92 13.61 0.88 -0.58
N PRO A 93 14.68 1.52 -1.07
CA PRO A 93 14.88 1.69 -2.51
C PRO A 93 14.89 0.32 -3.21
N GLU A 94 14.29 0.22 -4.39
CA GLU A 94 14.30 -1.04 -5.17
C GLU A 94 15.73 -1.54 -5.43
N GLN A 95 16.69 -0.62 -5.59
CA GLN A 95 18.10 -0.94 -5.76
C GLN A 95 18.71 -1.66 -4.54
N SER A 96 18.26 -1.31 -3.33
CA SER A 96 18.70 -1.96 -2.09
C SER A 96 17.95 -3.27 -1.82
N ALA A 97 16.71 -3.38 -2.31
CA ALA A 97 15.88 -4.58 -2.13
C ALA A 97 16.46 -5.82 -2.82
N VAL A 98 17.10 -5.64 -3.98
CA VAL A 98 17.73 -6.72 -4.75
C VAL A 98 18.91 -7.35 -3.98
N GLY A 99 19.51 -6.65 -3.03
CA GLY A 99 20.62 -7.16 -2.21
C GLY A 99 20.23 -8.10 -1.07
N GLU A 100 18.97 -8.07 -0.58
CA GLU A 100 18.52 -8.94 0.52
C GLU A 100 17.76 -10.20 0.04
N ALA A 101 17.60 -10.37 -1.28
CA ALA A 101 16.98 -11.54 -1.91
C ALA A 101 18.00 -12.50 -2.57
N GLY A 102 19.30 -12.26 -2.34
CA GLY A 102 20.41 -13.09 -2.85
C GLY A 102 20.98 -14.03 -1.80
#